data_AF-A0A382QF12-F1
#
_entry.id   AF-A0A382QF12-F1
#
_cell.length_a   1.000
_cell.length_b   1.000
_cell.length_c   1.000
_cell.angle_alpha   90.00
_cell.angle_beta   90.00
_cell.angle_gamma   90.00
#
_symmetry.space_group_name_H-M   'P 1'
#
loop_
_entity.id
_entity.type
_entity.pdbx_description
1 polymer ?
#
loop_
_entity_poly.entity_id
_entity_poly.type
_entity_poly.pdbx_seq_one_letter_code
_entity_poly.pdbx_strand_id
1 'polypeptide(L)'
;GEVVVNNDGVHGIVNKSGSANLNAGIALVRIEFFEKGGGEHLSLDMSGPGIKKLQLARNTAPQGGGKKPAIATGNPIDPVNNETVMYRNFIQGASPRGIGVGYPEKLNVCFDANAMNLVMLWHGAFMDGAKHWNGRGQGFQPPLGHYLISLKRTQAIAQLANAETPWPELKLGNNDDDRAKGLRFRGYRLVEGRRPVFKYTADNTVIEDYVIPQGGALPSFTRQLTFTGSGKYYYLVGADGSIEKRGNGWKIGNSLKVTLDSPDEPILRDGAGGKELLVPVEVKGKAIIRAKYEWDLN
;
A
#
# COMPACT_ATOMS: atom_id res chain seq x y z
N GLY A 1 -15.64 29.15 -1.48
CA GLY A 1 -14.81 28.32 -0.58
C GLY A 1 -14.58 29.10 0.69
N GLU A 2 -14.46 28.43 1.82
CA GLU A 2 -14.07 29.03 3.10
C GLU A 2 -12.55 29.25 3.12
N VAL A 3 -12.09 30.39 3.64
CA VAL A 3 -10.66 30.66 3.80
C VAL A 3 -10.17 29.93 5.05
N VAL A 4 -9.42 28.85 4.85
CA VAL A 4 -8.87 28.04 5.95
C VAL A 4 -7.54 28.60 6.46
N VAL A 5 -6.67 29.05 5.54
CA VAL A 5 -5.38 29.64 5.87
C VAL A 5 -5.29 30.99 5.18
N ASN A 6 -5.19 32.06 5.97
CA ASN A 6 -4.94 33.40 5.44
C ASN A 6 -3.47 33.78 5.72
N ASN A 7 -2.67 33.82 4.65
CA ASN A 7 -1.30 34.33 4.64
C ASN A 7 -1.16 35.43 3.57
N ASP A 8 -2.10 36.37 3.58
CA ASP A 8 -2.17 37.47 2.62
C ASP A 8 -1.26 38.65 3.02
N GLY A 9 -1.00 39.52 2.05
CA GLY A 9 -0.17 40.71 2.19
C GLY A 9 1.26 40.54 1.70
N VAL A 10 2.00 41.65 1.63
CA VAL A 10 3.41 41.65 1.23
C VAL A 10 4.28 41.34 2.44
N HIS A 11 4.87 40.16 2.48
CA HIS A 11 5.73 39.72 3.57
C HIS A 11 6.85 38.78 3.08
N GLY A 12 7.89 38.60 3.90
CA GLY A 12 8.90 37.55 3.69
C GLY A 12 8.32 36.15 3.95
N ILE A 13 9.13 35.09 3.89
CA ILE A 13 8.64 33.73 4.09
C ILE A 13 8.18 33.55 5.55
N VAL A 14 6.89 33.35 5.75
CA VAL A 14 6.28 33.08 7.05
C VAL A 14 5.33 31.90 6.96
N ASN A 15 5.25 31.12 8.03
CA ASN A 15 4.33 30.00 8.12
C ASN A 15 3.02 30.45 8.78
N LYS A 16 1.90 30.07 8.16
CA LYS A 16 0.56 30.17 8.75
C LYS A 16 -0.10 28.80 8.71
N SER A 17 -1.01 28.57 9.64
CA SER A 17 -1.80 27.34 9.72
C SER A 17 -3.26 27.68 10.02
N GLY A 18 -4.12 26.73 9.70
CA GLY A 18 -5.55 26.77 9.96
C GLY A 18 -6.10 25.36 9.86
N SER A 19 -7.32 25.19 10.34
CA SER A 19 -7.98 23.88 10.43
C SER A 19 -9.41 24.01 9.95
N ALA A 20 -9.89 23.00 9.21
CA ALA A 20 -11.27 22.90 8.80
C ALA A 20 -11.74 21.45 8.97
N ASN A 21 -13.01 21.28 9.35
CA ASN A 21 -13.63 19.96 9.34
C ASN A 21 -14.10 19.66 7.92
N LEU A 22 -13.66 18.52 7.37
CA LEU A 22 -14.05 18.09 6.04
C LEU A 22 -15.12 17.00 6.15
N ASN A 23 -16.17 17.15 5.36
CA ASN A 23 -17.09 16.04 5.09
C ASN A 23 -16.37 14.95 4.29
N ALA A 24 -16.81 13.70 4.45
CA ALA A 24 -16.30 12.60 3.66
C ALA A 24 -16.50 12.86 2.14
N GLY A 25 -15.44 12.68 1.34
CA GLY A 25 -15.50 12.85 -0.12
C GLY A 25 -14.34 13.68 -0.66
N ILE A 26 -14.50 14.18 -1.89
CA ILE A 26 -13.51 15.04 -2.54
C ILE A 26 -13.67 16.47 -2.01
N ALA A 27 -12.63 16.98 -1.34
CA ALA A 27 -12.52 18.38 -0.98
C ALA A 27 -11.66 19.12 -2.01
N LEU A 28 -12.23 20.10 -2.71
CA LEU A 28 -11.48 20.95 -3.64
C LEU A 28 -10.69 22.00 -2.85
N VAL A 29 -9.39 22.06 -3.10
CA VAL A 29 -8.50 23.06 -2.51
C VAL A 29 -8.18 24.11 -3.58
N ARG A 30 -8.43 25.38 -3.25
CA ARG A 30 -7.97 26.52 -4.05
C ARG A 30 -6.82 27.19 -3.31
N ILE A 31 -5.71 27.41 -4.01
CA ILE A 31 -4.55 28.12 -3.49
C ILE A 31 -4.38 29.38 -4.33
N GLU A 32 -4.37 30.53 -3.67
CA GLU A 32 -4.07 31.83 -4.27
C GLU A 32 -2.72 32.29 -3.73
N PHE A 33 -1.84 32.70 -4.63
CA PHE A 33 -0.47 33.11 -4.32
C PHE A 33 -0.06 34.22 -5.29
N PHE A 34 0.64 35.23 -4.78
CA PHE A 34 1.23 36.27 -5.60
C PHE A 34 2.63 36.63 -5.08
N GLU A 35 3.46 37.15 -5.97
CA GLU A 35 4.77 37.70 -5.66
C GLU A 35 4.81 39.15 -6.15
N LYS A 36 5.26 40.07 -5.28
CA LYS A 36 5.43 41.49 -5.64
C LYS A 36 6.85 41.81 -6.11
N GLY A 37 7.85 41.10 -5.58
CA GLY A 37 9.27 41.29 -5.88
C GLY A 37 10.17 40.63 -4.81
N GLY A 38 11.37 40.19 -5.21
CA GLY A 38 12.35 39.54 -4.34
C GLY A 38 12.52 38.06 -4.67
N GLY A 39 11.93 37.18 -3.85
CA GLY A 39 11.97 35.74 -4.04
C GLY A 39 10.62 35.08 -3.78
N GLU A 40 10.25 34.11 -4.62
CA GLU A 40 8.99 33.37 -4.53
C GLU A 40 9.12 32.08 -3.72
N HIS A 41 8.18 31.83 -2.80
CA HIS A 41 8.09 30.55 -2.10
C HIS A 41 6.66 30.25 -1.67
N LEU A 42 6.12 29.13 -2.17
CA LEU A 42 4.84 28.57 -1.73
C LEU A 42 5.05 27.13 -1.29
N SER A 43 4.85 26.88 0.00
CA SER A 43 4.73 25.55 0.58
C SER A 43 3.34 25.37 1.19
N LEU A 44 2.80 24.16 1.09
CA LEU A 44 1.54 23.78 1.71
C LEU A 44 1.66 22.34 2.19
N ASP A 45 1.40 22.15 3.48
CA ASP A 45 1.37 20.87 4.15
C ASP A 45 0.01 20.70 4.84
N MET A 46 -0.47 19.47 4.95
CA MET A 46 -1.69 19.10 5.66
C MET A 46 -1.41 18.03 6.71
N SER A 47 -2.09 18.10 7.85
CA SER A 47 -2.17 17.04 8.85
C SER A 47 -3.62 16.81 9.26
N GLY A 48 -3.91 15.66 9.85
CA GLY A 48 -5.27 15.28 10.26
C GLY A 48 -5.34 13.85 10.79
N PRO A 49 -6.55 13.31 11.03
CA PRO A 49 -6.73 11.93 11.47
C PRO A 49 -5.99 10.95 10.56
N GLY A 50 -5.02 10.22 11.14
CA GLY A 50 -4.12 9.27 10.46
C GLY A 50 -3.12 9.87 9.46
N ILE A 51 -3.04 11.20 9.32
CA ILE A 51 -2.08 11.91 8.46
C ILE A 51 -1.18 12.80 9.34
N LYS A 52 0.05 12.35 9.59
CA LYS A 52 1.03 13.15 10.34
C LYS A 52 1.46 14.41 9.57
N LYS A 53 1.75 14.25 8.29
CA LYS A 53 2.14 15.31 7.36
C LYS A 53 1.96 14.84 5.92
N LEU A 54 1.25 15.61 5.10
CA LEU A 54 1.11 15.42 3.66
C LEU A 54 1.48 16.72 2.95
N GLN A 55 2.54 16.68 2.16
CA GLN A 55 2.98 17.80 1.33
C GLN A 55 2.06 17.94 0.12
N LEU A 56 1.37 19.08 -0.01
CA LEU A 56 0.41 19.36 -1.08
C LEU A 56 1.01 20.27 -2.17
N ALA A 57 1.91 21.18 -1.81
CA ALA A 57 2.62 22.02 -2.78
C ALA A 57 3.94 21.37 -3.23
N ARG A 58 4.42 21.76 -4.41
CA ARG A 58 5.70 21.29 -4.96
C ARG A 58 6.90 21.64 -4.07
N ASN A 59 6.90 22.80 -3.41
CA ASN A 59 8.03 23.24 -2.60
C ASN A 59 7.78 22.93 -1.11
N THR A 60 8.81 22.41 -0.44
CA THR A 60 8.82 22.26 1.02
C THR A 60 9.10 23.60 1.70
N ALA A 61 8.48 23.86 2.86
CA ALA A 61 8.81 25.03 3.66
C ALA A 61 10.33 25.11 3.91
N PRO A 62 10.96 26.29 3.81
CA PRO A 62 12.41 26.38 3.98
C PRO A 62 12.75 26.03 5.42
N GLN A 63 13.63 25.06 5.62
CA GLN A 63 14.22 24.81 6.93
C GLN A 63 15.24 25.92 7.18
N GLY A 64 15.07 26.69 8.25
CA GLY A 64 15.95 27.80 8.58
C GLY A 64 17.41 27.35 8.64
N GLY A 65 18.27 28.05 7.90
CA GLY A 65 19.73 27.93 7.95
C GLY A 65 20.34 26.75 7.19
N GLY A 66 20.80 27.02 5.96
CA GLY A 66 21.85 26.22 5.31
C GLY A 66 21.44 25.38 4.10
N LYS A 67 21.88 25.86 2.93
CA LYS A 67 22.08 25.15 1.65
C LYS A 67 20.93 24.29 1.08
N LYS A 68 20.40 24.89 0.00
CA LYS A 68 19.61 24.39 -1.13
C LYS A 68 18.10 24.28 -0.87
N PRO A 69 17.26 25.10 -1.54
CA PRO A 69 15.95 24.61 -1.90
C PRO A 69 16.20 23.41 -2.79
N ALA A 70 15.80 22.21 -2.35
CA ALA A 70 15.63 21.14 -3.30
C ALA A 70 14.56 21.64 -4.27
N ILE A 71 14.97 22.06 -5.47
CA ILE A 71 14.06 21.98 -6.61
C ILE A 71 13.47 20.58 -6.51
N ALA A 72 12.15 20.46 -6.43
CA ALA A 72 11.52 19.16 -6.49
C ALA A 72 11.94 18.54 -7.84
N THR A 73 12.98 17.71 -7.78
CA THR A 73 13.41 16.80 -8.83
C THR A 73 12.48 15.60 -8.89
N GLY A 74 11.33 15.67 -8.21
CA GLY A 74 10.31 14.65 -8.16
C GLY A 74 9.74 14.37 -9.54
N ASN A 75 9.68 13.08 -9.88
CA ASN A 75 8.98 12.54 -11.04
C ASN A 75 7.78 11.75 -10.50
N PRO A 76 6.72 12.42 -10.01
CA PRO A 76 5.54 11.74 -9.50
C PRO A 76 4.95 10.86 -10.60
N ILE A 77 4.56 9.65 -10.21
CA ILE A 77 3.97 8.65 -11.10
C ILE A 77 2.49 8.59 -10.75
N ASP A 78 1.65 9.16 -11.61
CA ASP A 78 0.21 9.19 -11.40
C ASP A 78 -0.52 8.28 -12.39
N PRO A 79 -1.56 7.54 -11.95
CA PRO A 79 -2.55 6.95 -12.85
C PRO A 79 -3.14 8.02 -13.77
N VAL A 80 -3.07 7.79 -15.08
CA VAL A 80 -3.67 8.64 -16.13
C VAL A 80 -4.63 7.81 -16.98
N ASN A 81 -5.63 8.45 -17.58
CA ASN A 81 -6.60 7.78 -18.47
C ASN A 81 -7.31 6.57 -17.84
N ASN A 82 -7.52 6.60 -16.52
CA ASN A 82 -8.09 5.48 -15.75
C ASN A 82 -7.29 4.17 -15.85
N GLU A 83 -5.98 4.26 -16.11
CA GLU A 83 -5.07 3.12 -16.16
C GLU A 83 -4.18 3.04 -14.92
N THR A 84 -3.98 1.83 -14.42
CA THR A 84 -3.03 1.51 -13.36
C THR A 84 -1.60 1.75 -13.81
N VAL A 85 -0.81 2.38 -12.94
CA VAL A 85 0.64 2.55 -13.09
C VAL A 85 1.39 1.57 -12.21
N MET A 86 2.63 1.23 -12.59
CA MET A 86 3.48 0.33 -11.83
C MET A 86 4.86 0.93 -11.59
N TYR A 87 5.43 0.60 -10.44
CA TYR A 87 6.79 0.96 -10.08
C TYR A 87 7.58 -0.29 -9.68
N ARG A 88 8.63 -0.60 -10.44
CA ARG A 88 9.42 -1.83 -10.31
C ARG A 88 10.89 -1.52 -10.07
N ASN A 89 11.15 -0.75 -9.02
CA ASN A 89 12.49 -0.46 -8.50
C ASN A 89 12.54 -0.80 -7.01
N PHE A 90 13.58 -0.38 -6.30
CA PHE A 90 13.70 -0.61 -4.86
C PHE A 90 12.70 0.26 -4.09
N ILE A 91 11.72 -0.38 -3.43
CA ILE A 91 10.66 0.27 -2.65
C ILE A 91 10.94 0.06 -1.16
N GLN A 92 11.04 1.14 -0.40
CA GLN A 92 11.32 1.06 1.03
C GLN A 92 10.21 0.28 1.72
N GLY A 93 10.57 -0.75 2.48
CA GLY A 93 9.61 -1.64 3.14
C GLY A 93 9.25 -2.92 2.37
N ALA A 94 9.77 -3.11 1.15
CA ALA A 94 9.67 -4.36 0.39
C ALA A 94 11.06 -4.96 0.10
N SER A 95 11.09 -6.19 -0.44
CA SER A 95 12.32 -6.75 -1.02
C SER A 95 12.78 -5.94 -2.24
N PRO A 96 14.00 -6.20 -2.75
CA PRO A 96 14.43 -5.75 -4.06
C PRO A 96 13.53 -6.20 -5.24
N ARG A 97 12.54 -7.07 -5.00
CA ARG A 97 11.56 -7.56 -5.97
C ARG A 97 10.13 -7.07 -5.67
N GLY A 98 10.01 -5.98 -4.90
CA GLY A 98 8.76 -5.25 -4.74
C GLY A 98 8.23 -4.71 -6.08
N ILE A 99 6.90 -4.79 -6.23
CA ILE A 99 6.15 -4.25 -7.37
C ILE A 99 5.06 -3.36 -6.78
N GLY A 100 5.30 -2.05 -6.85
CA GLY A 100 4.29 -1.06 -6.52
C GLY A 100 3.25 -1.01 -7.64
N VAL A 101 1.99 -0.91 -7.27
CA VAL A 101 0.85 -0.77 -8.18
C VAL A 101 0.00 0.40 -7.69
N GLY A 102 -0.13 1.42 -8.53
CA GLY A 102 -0.93 2.61 -8.25
C GLY A 102 -2.23 2.60 -9.05
N TYR A 103 -3.36 2.57 -8.34
CA TYR A 103 -4.67 2.49 -8.97
C TYR A 103 -5.33 3.88 -9.12
N PRO A 104 -6.13 4.09 -10.18
CA PRO A 104 -6.90 5.33 -10.36
C PRO A 104 -7.78 5.71 -9.17
N GLU A 105 -8.26 4.73 -8.41
CA GLU A 105 -9.07 4.88 -7.19
C GLU A 105 -8.32 5.50 -5.99
N LYS A 106 -7.08 5.97 -6.18
CA LYS A 106 -6.19 6.52 -5.15
C LYS A 106 -5.84 5.52 -4.04
N LEU A 107 -5.89 4.24 -4.38
CA LEU A 107 -5.37 3.12 -3.62
C LEU A 107 -4.06 2.66 -4.25
N ASN A 108 -3.09 2.30 -3.42
CA ASN A 108 -1.83 1.75 -3.87
C ASN A 108 -1.47 0.51 -3.06
N VAL A 109 -0.87 -0.49 -3.71
CA VAL A 109 -0.36 -1.70 -3.06
C VAL A 109 1.06 -1.99 -3.50
N CYS A 110 1.83 -2.68 -2.65
CA CYS A 110 3.12 -3.24 -3.03
C CYS A 110 3.07 -4.76 -2.89
N PHE A 111 3.19 -5.47 -4.02
CA PHE A 111 3.37 -6.92 -4.07
C PHE A 111 4.86 -7.24 -4.02
N ASP A 112 5.31 -8.02 -3.04
CA ASP A 112 6.69 -8.49 -2.93
C ASP A 112 6.81 -9.85 -3.60
N ALA A 113 7.49 -9.92 -4.76
CA ALA A 113 7.65 -11.16 -5.50
C ALA A 113 8.69 -12.14 -4.90
N ASN A 114 9.43 -11.75 -3.86
CA ASN A 114 10.15 -12.73 -3.04
C ASN A 114 9.18 -13.41 -2.08
N ALA A 115 8.31 -12.66 -1.41
CA ALA A 115 7.34 -13.20 -0.47
C ALA A 115 6.10 -13.83 -1.15
N MET A 116 5.74 -13.46 -2.38
CA MET A 116 4.43 -13.76 -2.98
C MET A 116 3.27 -13.22 -2.15
N ASN A 117 3.39 -11.97 -1.69
CA ASN A 117 2.37 -11.35 -0.86
C ASN A 117 2.31 -9.83 -1.07
N LEU A 118 1.17 -9.24 -0.71
CA LEU A 118 1.09 -7.79 -0.47
C LEU A 118 1.81 -7.47 0.83
N VAL A 119 2.72 -6.51 0.80
CA VAL A 119 3.55 -6.12 1.97
C VAL A 119 3.33 -4.68 2.41
N MET A 120 2.77 -3.84 1.55
CA MET A 120 2.39 -2.48 1.89
C MET A 120 1.12 -2.07 1.18
N LEU A 121 0.33 -1.24 1.85
CA LEU A 121 -0.91 -0.64 1.38
C LEU A 121 -0.88 0.85 1.72
N TRP A 122 -1.28 1.75 0.81
CA TRP A 122 -1.39 3.18 1.12
C TRP A 122 -2.36 3.91 0.18
N HIS A 123 -2.73 5.14 0.53
CA HIS A 123 -3.64 5.99 -0.23
C HIS A 123 -2.96 7.21 -0.86
N GLY A 124 -3.61 7.78 -1.87
CA GLY A 124 -3.21 9.03 -2.51
C GLY A 124 -2.07 8.85 -3.50
N ALA A 125 -1.08 9.73 -3.42
CA ALA A 125 0.08 9.73 -4.31
C ALA A 125 0.79 8.37 -4.31
N PHE A 126 1.10 7.85 -5.50
CA PHE A 126 1.63 6.50 -5.65
C PHE A 126 3.13 6.46 -5.28
N MET A 127 4.00 6.85 -6.21
CA MET A 127 5.46 6.80 -6.06
C MET A 127 6.11 7.99 -6.75
N ASP A 128 7.31 8.37 -6.29
CA ASP A 128 8.19 9.30 -6.99
C ASP A 128 9.31 8.52 -7.70
N GLY A 129 9.39 8.64 -9.02
CA GLY A 129 10.41 7.99 -9.83
C GLY A 129 11.79 8.64 -9.77
N ALA A 130 11.89 9.87 -9.26
CA ALA A 130 13.09 10.72 -9.35
C ALA A 130 14.37 10.02 -8.91
N LYS A 131 14.31 9.32 -7.76
CA LYS A 131 15.45 8.64 -7.16
C LYS A 131 16.12 7.67 -8.12
N HIS A 132 15.34 6.96 -8.93
CA HIS A 132 15.86 5.93 -9.84
C HIS A 132 15.89 6.35 -11.32
N TRP A 133 15.26 7.47 -11.67
CA TRP A 133 15.13 7.91 -13.07
C TRP A 133 16.04 9.08 -13.44
N ASN A 134 16.39 9.95 -12.47
CA ASN A 134 17.30 11.07 -12.72
C ASN A 134 18.79 10.65 -12.64
N GLY A 135 19.07 9.35 -12.53
CA GLY A 135 20.40 8.76 -12.42
C GLY A 135 20.34 7.31 -11.90
N ARG A 136 21.50 6.68 -11.63
CA ARG A 136 21.56 5.32 -11.04
C ARG A 136 21.23 5.28 -9.53
N GLY A 137 20.40 6.21 -9.05
CA GLY A 137 20.32 6.57 -7.64
C GLY A 137 20.16 5.35 -6.74
N GLN A 138 21.05 5.28 -5.75
CA GLN A 138 21.15 4.16 -4.82
C GLN A 138 20.09 4.27 -3.73
N GLY A 139 19.69 3.12 -3.21
CA GLY A 139 18.78 2.99 -2.07
C GLY A 139 17.32 2.80 -2.47
N PHE A 140 16.44 2.91 -1.48
CA PHE A 140 15.03 2.61 -1.62
C PHE A 140 14.19 3.87 -1.70
N GLN A 141 13.17 3.88 -2.56
CA GLN A 141 12.19 4.95 -2.67
C GLN A 141 11.03 4.66 -1.71
N PRO A 142 10.70 5.55 -0.75
CA PRO A 142 9.50 5.42 0.07
C PRO A 142 8.22 5.67 -0.74
N PRO A 143 7.08 5.06 -0.34
CA PRO A 143 5.75 5.46 -0.79
C PRO A 143 5.54 6.96 -0.64
N LEU A 144 4.90 7.61 -1.62
CA LEU A 144 4.68 9.06 -1.63
C LEU A 144 3.38 9.47 -0.91
N GLY A 145 2.45 8.54 -0.73
CA GLY A 145 1.13 8.80 -0.21
C GLY A 145 1.03 8.78 1.32
N HIS A 146 -0.19 8.57 1.80
CA HIS A 146 -0.55 8.63 3.22
C HIS A 146 -1.35 7.37 3.62
N TYR A 147 -1.66 7.25 4.91
CA TYR A 147 -2.26 6.03 5.48
C TYR A 147 -1.46 4.76 5.16
N LEU A 148 -0.13 4.83 5.21
CA LEU A 148 0.73 3.68 4.95
C LEU A 148 0.52 2.59 6.02
N ILE A 149 0.11 1.40 5.58
CA ILE A 149 0.07 0.18 6.38
C ILE A 149 1.18 -0.74 5.87
N SER A 150 2.11 -1.10 6.76
CA SER A 150 3.11 -2.13 6.54
C SER A 150 2.58 -3.47 7.03
N LEU A 151 2.43 -4.43 6.12
CA LEU A 151 2.04 -5.80 6.46
C LEU A 151 3.29 -6.63 6.78
N LYS A 152 3.13 -7.66 7.61
CA LYS A 152 4.22 -8.61 7.89
C LYS A 152 4.74 -9.20 6.58
N ARG A 153 6.04 -9.02 6.32
CA ARG A 153 6.72 -9.60 5.15
C ARG A 153 6.88 -11.12 5.31
N THR A 154 5.87 -11.87 4.85
CA THR A 154 5.86 -13.33 4.78
C THR A 154 5.02 -13.79 3.58
N GLN A 155 5.10 -15.07 3.23
CA GLN A 155 4.28 -15.61 2.15
C GLN A 155 2.80 -15.61 2.46
N ALA A 156 1.97 -15.36 1.44
CA ALA A 156 0.51 -15.34 1.59
C ALA A 156 -0.07 -16.76 1.67
N ILE A 157 0.55 -17.71 0.96
CA ILE A 157 0.03 -19.07 0.79
C ILE A 157 1.07 -20.06 1.30
N ALA A 158 0.63 -21.10 2.01
CA ALA A 158 1.47 -22.23 2.38
C ALA A 158 0.71 -23.55 2.23
N GLN A 159 1.43 -24.61 1.91
CA GLN A 159 0.94 -25.97 2.08
C GLN A 159 1.45 -26.47 3.44
N LEU A 160 0.53 -26.67 4.38
CA LEU A 160 0.83 -27.08 5.75
C LEU A 160 0.26 -28.48 5.99
N ALA A 161 0.89 -29.26 6.86
CA ALA A 161 0.36 -30.56 7.27
C ALA A 161 -0.98 -30.41 8.00
N ASN A 162 -1.10 -29.38 8.83
CA ASN A 162 -2.33 -29.01 9.54
C ASN A 162 -2.30 -27.51 9.94
N ALA A 163 -3.40 -27.03 10.53
CA ALA A 163 -3.56 -25.66 10.98
C ALA A 163 -2.72 -25.27 12.22
N GLU A 164 -1.95 -26.19 12.81
CA GLU A 164 -1.03 -25.93 13.93
C GLU A 164 0.42 -25.82 13.45
N THR A 165 0.71 -26.27 12.22
CA THR A 165 2.06 -26.21 11.65
C THR A 165 2.53 -24.75 11.59
N PRO A 166 3.72 -24.41 12.13
CA PRO A 166 4.23 -23.05 12.11
C PRO A 166 4.25 -22.44 10.70
N TRP A 167 3.91 -21.15 10.59
CA TRP A 167 3.92 -20.48 9.30
C TRP A 167 5.36 -20.39 8.75
N PRO A 168 5.60 -20.58 7.44
CA PRO A 168 6.92 -20.46 6.86
C PRO A 168 7.54 -19.08 7.08
N GLU A 169 8.67 -19.05 7.79
CA GLU A 169 9.44 -17.82 7.98
C GLU A 169 10.34 -17.52 6.78
N LEU A 170 10.52 -16.22 6.52
CA LEU A 170 11.46 -15.69 5.54
C LEU A 170 12.54 -14.91 6.27
N LYS A 171 13.81 -15.19 5.99
CA LYS A 171 14.91 -14.31 6.36
C LYS A 171 14.75 -12.97 5.65
N LEU A 172 14.85 -11.87 6.40
CA LEU A 172 14.77 -10.50 5.88
C LEU A 172 16.11 -9.77 6.08
N GLY A 173 16.64 -9.11 5.05
CA GLY A 173 17.81 -8.23 5.18
C GLY A 173 18.65 -8.02 3.90
N ASN A 174 19.11 -6.78 3.69
CA ASN A 174 20.22 -6.35 2.81
C ASN A 174 20.52 -7.22 1.56
N ASN A 175 19.57 -7.32 0.63
CA ASN A 175 19.68 -8.05 -0.64
C ASN A 175 19.85 -9.58 -0.54
N ASP A 176 19.72 -10.17 0.66
CA ASP A 176 19.75 -11.61 0.94
C ASP A 176 18.41 -12.08 1.54
N ASP A 177 17.32 -11.45 1.10
CA ASP A 177 15.97 -11.87 1.49
C ASP A 177 15.68 -13.28 0.95
N ASP A 178 15.12 -14.13 1.80
CA ASP A 178 14.59 -15.42 1.38
C ASP A 178 13.47 -15.24 0.35
N ARG A 179 13.26 -16.31 -0.43
CA ARG A 179 12.07 -16.47 -1.26
C ARG A 179 11.04 -17.33 -0.55
N ALA A 180 9.77 -17.11 -0.88
CA ALA A 180 8.66 -17.93 -0.44
C ALA A 180 8.95 -19.42 -0.67
N LYS A 181 8.70 -20.22 0.38
CA LYS A 181 8.97 -21.66 0.40
C LYS A 181 7.83 -22.39 -0.31
N GLY A 182 8.18 -23.20 -1.30
CA GLY A 182 7.21 -23.97 -2.10
C GLY A 182 6.39 -23.16 -3.10
N LEU A 183 6.67 -21.85 -3.25
CA LEU A 183 5.99 -20.99 -4.23
C LEU A 183 6.96 -20.52 -5.32
N ARG A 184 6.47 -20.40 -6.55
CA ARG A 184 7.25 -19.88 -7.68
C ARG A 184 6.50 -18.79 -8.43
N PHE A 185 7.05 -17.57 -8.42
CA PHE A 185 6.52 -16.46 -9.22
C PHE A 185 6.59 -16.78 -10.71
N ARG A 186 5.51 -16.51 -11.43
CA ARG A 186 5.38 -16.69 -12.87
C ARG A 186 5.15 -15.38 -13.61
N GLY A 187 5.26 -14.24 -12.93
CA GLY A 187 5.02 -12.91 -13.49
C GLY A 187 3.60 -12.42 -13.23
N TYR A 188 3.13 -11.54 -14.09
CA TYR A 188 1.76 -11.03 -14.07
C TYR A 188 1.30 -10.77 -15.50
N ARG A 189 -0.02 -10.71 -15.69
CA ARG A 189 -0.65 -10.21 -16.92
C ARG A 189 -1.42 -8.94 -16.61
N LEU A 190 -1.55 -8.05 -17.59
CA LEU A 190 -2.36 -6.85 -17.45
C LEU A 190 -3.75 -7.11 -18.04
N VAL A 191 -4.78 -6.72 -17.32
CA VAL A 191 -6.17 -6.72 -17.81
C VAL A 191 -6.61 -5.29 -18.13
N GLU A 192 -7.91 -5.09 -18.41
CA GLU A 192 -8.50 -3.77 -18.65
C GLU A 192 -8.08 -2.74 -17.58
N GLY A 193 -7.78 -1.52 -18.04
CA GLY A 193 -7.21 -0.47 -17.19
C GLY A 193 -5.77 -0.77 -16.72
N ARG A 194 -5.04 -1.64 -17.43
CA ARG A 194 -3.66 -2.06 -17.09
C ARG A 194 -3.50 -2.65 -15.68
N ARG A 195 -4.57 -3.22 -15.11
CA ARG A 195 -4.53 -3.78 -13.76
C ARG A 195 -3.78 -5.12 -13.75
N PRO A 196 -2.79 -5.33 -12.86
CA PRO A 196 -2.01 -6.56 -12.85
C PRO A 196 -2.75 -7.70 -12.15
N VAL A 197 -2.78 -8.86 -12.79
CA VAL A 197 -3.09 -10.15 -12.15
C VAL A 197 -1.76 -10.86 -11.93
N PHE A 198 -1.30 -10.93 -10.68
CA PHE A 198 -0.08 -11.63 -10.33
C PHE A 198 -0.30 -13.14 -10.40
N LYS A 199 0.70 -13.88 -10.87
CA LYS A 199 0.63 -15.33 -11.05
C LYS A 199 1.80 -16.01 -10.37
N TYR A 200 1.51 -17.01 -9.56
CA TYR A 200 2.51 -17.90 -8.97
C TYR A 200 1.99 -19.34 -8.89
N THR A 201 2.87 -20.30 -8.67
CA THR A 201 2.50 -21.73 -8.58
C THR A 201 2.93 -22.29 -7.23
N ALA A 202 2.07 -23.14 -6.65
CA ALA A 202 2.35 -23.98 -5.50
C ALA A 202 2.17 -25.44 -5.92
N ASP A 203 3.28 -26.17 -6.09
CA ASP A 203 3.27 -27.46 -6.79
C ASP A 203 2.55 -27.35 -8.16
N ASN A 204 1.51 -28.15 -8.40
CA ASN A 204 0.74 -28.15 -9.65
C ASN A 204 -0.43 -27.15 -9.65
N THR A 205 -0.66 -26.44 -8.55
CA THR A 205 -1.73 -25.44 -8.45
C THR A 205 -1.24 -24.07 -8.90
N VAL A 206 -1.95 -23.48 -9.86
CA VAL A 206 -1.79 -22.08 -10.28
C VAL A 206 -2.60 -21.18 -9.36
N ILE A 207 -1.98 -20.09 -8.92
CA ILE A 207 -2.59 -19.07 -8.09
C ILE A 207 -2.52 -17.74 -8.83
N GLU A 208 -3.69 -17.18 -9.11
CA GLU A 208 -3.84 -15.81 -9.61
C GLU A 208 -4.28 -14.90 -8.46
N ASP A 209 -3.55 -13.81 -8.25
CA ASP A 209 -3.76 -12.83 -7.19
C ASP A 209 -4.08 -11.48 -7.81
N TYR A 210 -5.32 -11.05 -7.63
CA TYR A 210 -5.90 -9.87 -8.26
C TYR A 210 -6.48 -8.93 -7.23
N VAL A 211 -6.09 -7.66 -7.31
CA VAL A 211 -6.62 -6.60 -6.46
C VAL A 211 -7.71 -5.86 -7.23
N ILE A 212 -8.90 -5.82 -6.65
CA ILE A 212 -10.08 -5.12 -7.15
C ILE A 212 -10.26 -3.87 -6.27
N PRO A 213 -9.72 -2.70 -6.67
CA PRO A 213 -9.87 -1.49 -5.89
C PRO A 213 -11.31 -0.97 -5.95
N GLN A 214 -11.69 -0.26 -4.90
CA GLN A 214 -12.98 0.39 -4.75
C GLN A 214 -12.72 1.83 -4.31
N GLY A 215 -13.13 2.78 -5.15
CA GLY A 215 -13.07 4.20 -4.82
C GLY A 215 -14.05 4.58 -3.71
N GLY A 216 -13.87 5.76 -3.15
CA GLY A 216 -14.69 6.30 -2.06
C GLY A 216 -13.92 7.36 -1.28
N ALA A 217 -14.54 7.89 -0.22
CA ALA A 217 -13.89 8.86 0.66
C ALA A 217 -12.64 8.27 1.36
N LEU A 218 -12.72 6.99 1.74
CA LEU A 218 -11.60 6.18 2.17
C LEU A 218 -11.58 4.93 1.28
N PRO A 219 -10.73 4.89 0.24
CA PRO A 219 -10.67 3.76 -0.68
C PRO A 219 -10.44 2.42 0.03
N SER A 220 -10.93 1.35 -0.58
CA SER A 220 -10.74 -0.03 -0.11
C SER A 220 -10.39 -0.93 -1.29
N PHE A 221 -10.11 -2.20 -1.04
CA PHE A 221 -10.03 -3.19 -2.12
C PHE A 221 -10.47 -4.56 -1.69
N THR A 222 -10.84 -5.37 -2.68
CA THR A 222 -10.98 -6.81 -2.52
C THR A 222 -9.78 -7.49 -3.18
N ARG A 223 -9.00 -8.23 -2.40
CA ARG A 223 -8.00 -9.17 -2.93
C ARG A 223 -8.72 -10.47 -3.28
N GLN A 224 -8.67 -10.86 -4.54
CA GLN A 224 -9.20 -12.13 -5.01
C GLN A 224 -8.04 -13.09 -5.32
N LEU A 225 -8.00 -14.20 -4.61
CA LEU A 225 -7.09 -15.31 -4.87
C LEU A 225 -7.84 -16.41 -5.60
N THR A 226 -7.41 -16.74 -6.80
CA THR A 226 -7.99 -17.82 -7.62
C THR A 226 -6.99 -18.95 -7.74
N PHE A 227 -7.36 -20.11 -7.20
CA PHE A 227 -6.60 -21.35 -7.26
C PHE A 227 -7.16 -22.20 -8.39
N THR A 228 -6.29 -22.72 -9.26
CA THR A 228 -6.66 -23.69 -10.30
C THR A 228 -5.70 -24.87 -10.25
N GLY A 229 -6.22 -26.06 -9.95
CA GLY A 229 -5.42 -27.25 -9.69
C GLY A 229 -6.07 -28.15 -8.65
N SER A 230 -5.25 -28.76 -7.79
CA SER A 230 -5.70 -29.64 -6.72
C SER A 230 -4.77 -29.58 -5.53
N GLY A 231 -5.31 -29.66 -4.31
CA GLY A 231 -4.52 -29.75 -3.09
C GLY A 231 -5.13 -28.99 -1.92
N LYS A 232 -4.45 -29.09 -0.77
CA LYS A 232 -4.79 -28.40 0.47
C LYS A 232 -3.80 -27.29 0.72
N TYR A 233 -4.29 -26.07 0.87
CA TYR A 233 -3.48 -24.89 1.14
C TYR A 233 -4.07 -24.10 2.31
N TYR A 234 -3.27 -23.20 2.85
CA TYR A 234 -3.70 -22.18 3.78
C TYR A 234 -3.35 -20.81 3.21
N TYR A 235 -4.30 -19.89 3.28
CA TYR A 235 -4.10 -18.48 3.01
C TYR A 235 -3.95 -17.72 4.33
N LEU A 236 -2.81 -17.07 4.53
CA LEU A 236 -2.60 -16.12 5.62
C LEU A 236 -3.18 -14.76 5.23
N VAL A 237 -4.35 -14.45 5.81
CA VAL A 237 -5.06 -13.18 5.60
C VAL A 237 -4.28 -12.02 6.20
N GLY A 238 -3.68 -12.24 7.38
CA GLY A 238 -2.79 -11.31 8.05
C GLY A 238 -2.16 -11.92 9.30
N ALA A 239 -1.05 -11.32 9.71
CA ALA A 239 -0.30 -11.67 10.92
C ALA A 239 0.12 -10.37 11.61
N ASP A 240 -0.23 -10.23 12.89
CA ASP A 240 0.01 -9.02 13.68
C ASP A 240 0.02 -9.36 15.18
N GLY A 241 0.53 -8.46 16.03
CA GLY A 241 0.44 -8.63 17.49
C GLY A 241 -1.00 -8.68 18.01
N SER A 242 -1.94 -8.03 17.30
CA SER A 242 -3.37 -8.08 17.63
C SER A 242 -4.23 -8.40 16.41
N ILE A 243 -5.09 -9.41 16.54
CA ILE A 243 -6.14 -9.72 15.57
C ILE A 243 -7.42 -10.07 16.34
N GLU A 244 -8.51 -9.37 16.05
CA GLU A 244 -9.77 -9.47 16.79
C GLU A 244 -10.96 -9.59 15.85
N LYS A 245 -11.89 -10.51 16.14
CA LYS A 245 -13.16 -10.62 15.40
C LYS A 245 -14.07 -9.44 15.79
N ARG A 246 -14.60 -8.73 14.80
CA ARG A 246 -15.49 -7.56 14.95
C ARG A 246 -16.69 -7.70 14.00
N GLY A 247 -17.82 -8.18 14.52
CA GLY A 247 -19.01 -8.45 13.71
C GLY A 247 -18.72 -9.50 12.63
N ASN A 248 -18.89 -9.13 11.36
CA ASN A 248 -18.61 -9.97 10.20
C ASN A 248 -17.16 -9.87 9.68
N GLY A 249 -16.30 -9.09 10.32
CA GLY A 249 -14.91 -8.88 9.90
C GLY A 249 -13.91 -9.11 11.02
N TRP A 250 -12.66 -8.81 10.72
CA TRP A 250 -11.51 -8.94 11.60
C TRP A 250 -10.73 -7.62 11.62
N LYS A 251 -10.43 -7.10 12.80
CA LYS A 251 -9.49 -6.01 12.97
C LYS A 251 -8.08 -6.62 13.08
N ILE A 252 -7.16 -6.18 12.22
CA ILE A 252 -5.77 -6.61 12.17
C ILE A 252 -4.89 -5.40 12.53
N GLY A 253 -4.19 -5.52 13.64
CA GLY A 253 -3.49 -4.40 14.27
C GLY A 253 -4.44 -3.24 14.55
N ASN A 254 -3.93 -2.02 14.42
CA ASN A 254 -4.69 -0.81 14.75
C ASN A 254 -5.33 -0.12 13.55
N SER A 255 -5.11 -0.63 12.32
CA SER A 255 -5.34 0.20 11.12
C SER A 255 -6.07 -0.50 9.99
N LEU A 256 -6.41 -1.78 10.13
CA LEU A 256 -6.94 -2.58 9.04
C LEU A 256 -8.12 -3.43 9.49
N LYS A 257 -9.24 -3.30 8.80
CA LYS A 257 -10.37 -4.22 8.87
C LYS A 257 -10.35 -5.12 7.64
N VAL A 258 -10.58 -6.41 7.86
CA VAL A 258 -10.70 -7.41 6.80
C VAL A 258 -12.02 -8.16 6.90
N THR A 259 -12.78 -8.22 5.81
CA THR A 259 -13.98 -9.06 5.69
C THR A 259 -13.70 -10.18 4.69
N LEU A 260 -14.03 -11.42 5.06
CA LEU A 260 -13.70 -12.62 4.27
C LEU A 260 -14.95 -13.19 3.60
N ASP A 261 -14.80 -13.52 2.32
CA ASP A 261 -15.68 -14.38 1.54
C ASP A 261 -14.83 -15.61 1.17
N SER A 262 -14.92 -16.63 2.04
CA SER A 262 -14.18 -17.89 1.94
C SER A 262 -15.14 -19.07 2.11
N PRO A 263 -14.87 -20.21 1.44
CA PRO A 263 -15.69 -21.41 1.57
C PRO A 263 -15.59 -22.04 2.96
N ASP A 264 -14.39 -22.00 3.56
CA ASP A 264 -14.09 -22.55 4.89
C ASP A 264 -14.01 -21.43 5.94
N GLU A 265 -14.27 -21.79 7.20
CA GLU A 265 -14.20 -20.85 8.32
C GLU A 265 -12.75 -20.39 8.59
N PRO A 266 -12.51 -19.09 8.80
CA PRO A 266 -11.20 -18.58 9.17
C PRO A 266 -10.74 -19.07 10.55
N ILE A 267 -9.47 -19.44 10.66
CA ILE A 267 -8.83 -19.91 11.88
C ILE A 267 -7.96 -18.79 12.44
N LEU A 268 -8.27 -18.30 13.63
CA LEU A 268 -7.39 -17.42 14.41
C LEU A 268 -6.52 -18.28 15.34
N ARG A 269 -5.21 -18.15 15.24
CA ARG A 269 -4.24 -18.87 16.09
C ARG A 269 -3.13 -17.95 16.59
N ASP A 270 -2.39 -18.42 17.59
CA ASP A 270 -1.11 -17.83 17.95
C ASP A 270 0.00 -18.38 17.03
N GLY A 271 0.94 -17.51 16.64
CA GLY A 271 2.08 -17.83 15.79
C GLY A 271 3.37 -17.18 16.33
N ALA A 272 4.49 -17.38 15.64
CA ALA A 272 5.83 -17.02 16.15
C ALA A 272 6.03 -15.52 16.43
N GLY A 273 5.17 -14.63 15.93
CA GLY A 273 5.28 -13.17 16.09
C GLY A 273 3.96 -12.47 16.39
N GLY A 274 3.03 -13.15 17.07
CA GLY A 274 1.70 -12.62 17.38
C GLY A 274 0.58 -13.56 16.94
N LYS A 275 -0.53 -13.00 16.52
CA LYS A 275 -1.69 -13.73 16.00
C LYS A 275 -1.61 -13.90 14.48
N GLU A 276 -2.15 -15.00 13.99
CA GLU A 276 -2.27 -15.33 12.57
C GLU A 276 -3.72 -15.67 12.24
N LEU A 277 -4.27 -15.02 11.20
CA LEU A 277 -5.59 -15.34 10.67
C LEU A 277 -5.43 -16.13 9.37
N LEU A 278 -5.80 -17.41 9.42
CA LEU A 278 -5.68 -18.35 8.32
C LEU A 278 -7.04 -18.66 7.71
N VAL A 279 -7.07 -18.95 6.42
CA VAL A 279 -8.21 -19.53 5.72
C VAL A 279 -7.75 -20.84 5.08
N PRO A 280 -8.31 -22.00 5.46
CA PRO A 280 -8.09 -23.26 4.75
C PRO A 280 -8.63 -23.17 3.32
N VAL A 281 -7.95 -23.84 2.39
CA VAL A 281 -8.32 -23.84 0.97
C VAL A 281 -8.19 -25.25 0.41
N GLU A 282 -9.30 -25.96 0.31
CA GLU A 282 -9.39 -27.20 -0.46
C GLU A 282 -9.60 -26.86 -1.94
N VAL A 283 -8.66 -27.23 -2.79
CA VAL A 283 -8.74 -27.00 -4.24
C VAL A 283 -9.07 -28.31 -4.93
N LYS A 284 -10.20 -28.34 -5.65
CA LYS A 284 -10.61 -29.42 -6.55
C LYS A 284 -11.03 -28.82 -7.89
N GLY A 285 -10.08 -28.70 -8.81
CA GLY A 285 -10.26 -27.97 -10.08
C GLY A 285 -10.09 -26.47 -9.90
N LYS A 286 -10.97 -25.81 -9.15
CA LYS A 286 -10.91 -24.36 -8.90
C LYS A 286 -11.43 -23.99 -7.52
N ALA A 287 -10.76 -23.05 -6.85
CA ALA A 287 -11.25 -22.39 -5.63
C ALA A 287 -11.00 -20.88 -5.73
N ILE A 288 -11.88 -20.07 -5.13
CA ILE A 288 -11.76 -18.61 -5.08
C ILE A 288 -11.93 -18.17 -3.63
N ILE A 289 -11.06 -17.27 -3.19
CA ILE A 289 -11.19 -16.59 -1.90
C ILE A 289 -11.14 -15.10 -2.14
N ARG A 290 -11.97 -14.36 -1.42
CA ARG A 290 -11.96 -12.90 -1.42
C ARG A 290 -11.77 -12.37 -0.02
N ALA A 291 -10.85 -11.41 0.11
CA ALA A 291 -10.63 -10.65 1.32
C ALA A 291 -10.80 -9.17 1.00
N LYS A 292 -11.82 -8.53 1.57
CA LYS A 292 -12.02 -7.08 1.48
C LYS A 292 -11.19 -6.41 2.57
N TYR A 293 -10.25 -5.57 2.17
CA TYR A 293 -9.36 -4.78 3.02
C TYR A 293 -9.84 -3.33 3.08
N GLU A 294 -10.10 -2.84 4.29
CA GLU A 294 -10.60 -1.50 4.58
C GLU A 294 -9.71 -0.87 5.65
N TRP A 295 -9.29 0.39 5.46
CA TRP A 295 -8.58 1.11 6.51
C TRP A 295 -9.53 1.37 7.68
N ASP A 296 -9.09 1.02 8.88
CA ASP A 296 -9.78 1.33 10.12
C ASP A 296 -8.99 2.42 10.84
N LEU A 297 -9.42 3.68 10.71
CA LEU A 297 -8.71 4.83 11.28
C LEU A 297 -9.08 5.10 12.76
N ASN A 298 -9.88 4.22 13.37
CA ASN A 298 -10.44 4.37 14.72
C ASN A 298 -9.84 3.38 15.73
#